data_AF-A0A3M6KEM8-F1
#
_entry.id   AF-A0A3M6KEM8-F1
#
_cell.length_a   1.000
_cell.length_b   1.000
_cell.length_c   1.000
_cell.angle_alpha   90.00
_cell.angle_beta   90.00
_cell.angle_gamma   90.00
#
_symmetry.space_group_name_H-M   'P 1'
#
loop_
_entity.id
_entity.type
_entity.pdbx_description
1 polymer ?
#
loop_
_entity_poly.entity_id
_entity_poly.type
_entity_poly.pdbx_seq_one_letter_code
_entity_poly.pdbx_strand_id
1 'polypeptide(L)'
;MKSLSIYGIFFLSLGLFLGTPAFGEIDLLSNITFLDTGIIQSDENQFQINNEMNTREFSNGKIVRISGQTIEGFPYITYSKIVDEKVKTHGIIYVGGKFLKLSFVENFTEENAEEKEDDMQILVQYTQRVYSKQYASIEIKTYDPEQNRLKDFNLNYGFLNNVDIKVVVLDENNEEFYSATGVTNEKGLFETEFYIPERYPQETLTITINAEDDDSKSSKILQVFTLGAIPDNDSSP
;
A
#
# COMPACT_ATOMS: atom_id res chain seq x y z
N MET A 1 3.90 84.49 -5.75
CA MET A 1 3.30 83.30 -6.41
C MET A 1 4.42 82.32 -6.71
N LYS A 2 4.28 81.08 -6.23
CA LYS A 2 5.22 79.95 -6.39
C LYS A 2 4.91 79.20 -7.69
N SER A 3 5.92 78.68 -8.38
CA SER A 3 5.92 77.30 -8.92
C SER A 3 7.33 76.96 -9.44
N LEU A 4 8.11 76.16 -8.73
CA LEU A 4 8.15 74.68 -8.66
C LEU A 4 8.85 74.03 -9.86
N SER A 5 10.10 73.58 -9.59
CA SER A 5 10.86 72.63 -10.39
C SER A 5 10.11 71.31 -10.56
N ILE A 6 10.17 70.74 -11.76
CA ILE A 6 9.74 69.38 -12.07
C ILE A 6 11.00 68.52 -12.17
N TYR A 7 11.24 67.70 -11.14
CA TYR A 7 12.17 66.58 -11.19
C TYR A 7 11.47 65.40 -11.86
N GLY A 8 12.14 64.81 -12.87
CA GLY A 8 11.68 63.62 -13.57
C GLY A 8 11.61 62.40 -12.65
N ILE A 9 10.45 61.74 -12.64
CA ILE A 9 10.15 60.56 -11.84
C ILE A 9 10.76 59.33 -12.51
N PHE A 10 11.64 58.65 -11.78
CA PHE A 10 12.20 57.35 -12.12
C PHE A 10 11.15 56.28 -11.80
N PHE A 11 10.55 55.66 -12.83
CA PHE A 11 9.63 54.54 -12.64
C PHE A 11 10.42 53.26 -12.37
N LEU A 12 10.42 52.81 -11.12
CA LEU A 12 10.90 51.48 -10.71
C LEU A 12 9.73 50.49 -10.87
N SER A 13 9.78 49.62 -11.88
CA SER A 13 8.79 48.56 -12.08
C SER A 13 9.01 47.46 -11.04
N LEU A 14 8.24 47.50 -9.96
CA LEU A 14 8.16 46.44 -8.96
C LEU A 14 7.24 45.33 -9.51
N GLY A 15 7.83 44.24 -10.01
CA GLY A 15 7.10 43.05 -10.42
C GLY A 15 6.51 42.35 -9.20
N LEU A 16 5.19 42.46 -9.03
CA LEU A 16 4.42 41.67 -8.07
C LEU A 16 4.38 40.21 -8.55
N PHE A 17 5.18 39.35 -7.92
CA PHE A 17 4.99 37.90 -8.00
C PHE A 17 3.75 37.53 -7.18
N LEU A 18 2.61 37.40 -7.86
CA LEU A 18 1.44 36.75 -7.29
C LEU A 18 1.74 35.25 -7.24
N GLY A 19 2.20 34.76 -6.10
CA GLY A 19 2.24 33.33 -5.82
C GLY A 19 0.83 32.77 -5.87
N THR A 20 0.58 31.83 -6.77
CA THR A 20 -0.64 31.02 -6.74
C THR A 20 -0.60 30.15 -5.49
N PRO A 21 -1.66 30.11 -4.66
CA PRO A 21 -1.75 29.09 -3.63
C PRO A 21 -1.82 27.72 -4.33
N ALA A 22 -0.77 26.92 -4.17
CA ALA A 22 -0.80 25.51 -4.51
C ALA A 22 -1.66 24.82 -3.45
N PHE A 23 -2.86 24.39 -3.82
CA PHE A 23 -3.65 23.50 -3.00
C PHE A 23 -3.15 22.08 -3.27
N GLY A 24 -2.57 21.44 -2.25
CA GLY A 24 -2.26 20.02 -2.30
C GLY A 24 -3.55 19.23 -2.51
N GLU A 25 -3.55 18.32 -3.48
CA GLU A 25 -4.61 17.35 -3.68
C GLU A 25 -4.53 16.36 -2.51
N ILE A 26 -5.52 16.39 -1.61
CA ILE A 26 -5.61 15.43 -0.51
C ILE A 26 -6.05 14.10 -1.13
N ASP A 27 -5.23 13.06 -1.01
CA ASP A 27 -5.64 11.71 -1.40
C ASP A 27 -6.78 11.26 -0.49
N LEU A 28 -7.99 11.20 -1.04
CA LEU A 28 -9.19 10.88 -0.27
C LEU A 28 -9.27 9.38 0.05
N LEU A 29 -8.48 8.55 -0.64
CA LEU A 29 -8.46 7.10 -0.45
C LEU A 29 -7.66 6.68 0.78
N SER A 30 -6.62 7.44 1.14
CA SER A 30 -5.80 7.16 2.34
C SER A 30 -6.59 7.28 3.65
N ASN A 31 -7.75 7.93 3.63
CA ASN A 31 -8.62 8.04 4.81
C ASN A 31 -9.57 6.84 4.97
N ILE A 32 -9.53 5.85 4.06
CA ILE A 32 -10.46 4.71 4.04
C ILE A 32 -9.72 3.46 4.53
N THR A 33 -9.85 3.17 5.83
CA THR A 33 -9.10 2.12 6.56
C THR A 33 -9.11 0.73 5.90
N PHE A 34 -10.21 0.33 5.24
CA PHE A 34 -10.29 -0.99 4.63
C PHE A 34 -9.45 -1.11 3.35
N LEU A 35 -9.07 0.01 2.73
CA LEU A 35 -8.12 0.02 1.63
C LEU A 35 -6.69 -0.24 2.10
N ASP A 36 -6.36 0.21 3.31
CA ASP A 36 -5.05 -0.07 3.93
C ASP A 36 -4.95 -1.53 4.36
N THR A 37 -6.03 -2.06 4.97
CA THR A 37 -6.03 -3.44 5.46
C THR A 37 -6.28 -4.47 4.37
N GLY A 38 -6.86 -4.07 3.23
CA GLY A 38 -7.32 -4.99 2.19
C GLY A 38 -8.44 -5.92 2.64
N ILE A 39 -9.11 -5.61 3.75
CA ILE A 39 -10.07 -6.50 4.41
C ILE A 39 -11.42 -5.81 4.57
N ILE A 40 -12.47 -6.49 4.13
CA ILE A 40 -13.86 -6.15 4.45
C ILE A 40 -14.48 -7.29 5.24
N GLN A 41 -15.30 -6.99 6.22
CA GLN A 41 -15.89 -8.00 7.09
C GLN A 41 -17.41 -7.81 7.20
N SER A 42 -18.11 -8.89 7.46
CA SER A 42 -19.52 -8.96 7.83
C SER A 42 -19.62 -9.52 9.25
N ASP A 43 -20.82 -9.62 9.80
CA ASP A 43 -21.03 -10.14 11.17
C ASP A 43 -20.48 -11.57 11.36
N GLU A 44 -20.39 -12.36 10.28
CA GLU A 44 -20.03 -13.79 10.34
C GLU A 44 -18.74 -14.12 9.57
N ASN A 45 -18.31 -13.28 8.64
CA ASN A 45 -17.25 -13.61 7.67
C ASN A 45 -16.35 -12.42 7.37
N GLN A 46 -15.06 -12.68 7.22
CA GLN A 46 -14.05 -11.75 6.74
C GLN A 46 -13.70 -12.08 5.28
N PHE A 47 -13.48 -11.06 4.46
CA PHE A 47 -13.17 -11.20 3.05
C PHE A 47 -12.00 -10.29 2.67
N GLN A 48 -11.12 -10.80 1.81
CA GLN A 48 -10.01 -10.02 1.28
C GLN A 48 -10.42 -9.37 -0.05
N ILE A 49 -10.20 -8.06 -0.20
CA ILE A 49 -10.55 -7.35 -1.44
C ILE A 49 -9.47 -7.52 -2.50
N ASN A 50 -9.87 -7.69 -3.76
CA ASN A 50 -8.94 -7.69 -4.89
C ASN A 50 -8.44 -6.25 -5.14
N ASN A 51 -7.20 -6.13 -5.61
CA ASN A 51 -6.59 -4.88 -6.07
C ASN A 51 -7.31 -4.28 -7.29
N GLU A 52 -8.03 -5.11 -8.06
CA GLU A 52 -8.89 -4.66 -9.15
C GLU A 52 -10.22 -4.10 -8.61
N MET A 53 -10.20 -2.80 -8.29
CA MET A 53 -11.37 -2.06 -7.81
C MET A 53 -11.68 -0.84 -8.67
N ASN A 54 -12.96 -0.50 -8.71
CA ASN A 54 -13.48 0.68 -9.37
C ASN A 54 -13.86 1.74 -8.33
N THR A 55 -13.21 2.89 -8.41
CA THR A 55 -13.47 4.05 -7.57
C THR A 55 -14.29 5.09 -8.32
N ARG A 56 -15.29 5.68 -7.65
CA ARG A 56 -15.99 6.87 -8.14
C ARG A 56 -16.19 7.86 -7.01
N GLU A 57 -15.93 9.12 -7.30
CA GLU A 57 -16.10 10.23 -6.36
C GLU A 57 -17.37 11.03 -6.66
N PHE A 58 -17.97 11.55 -5.61
CA PHE A 58 -19.15 12.42 -5.66
C PHE A 58 -18.98 13.59 -4.68
N SER A 59 -19.76 14.65 -4.89
CA SER A 59 -19.84 15.79 -3.97
C SER A 59 -18.47 16.43 -3.69
N ASN A 60 -17.64 16.59 -4.73
CA ASN A 60 -16.27 17.10 -4.66
C ASN A 60 -15.40 16.30 -3.68
N GLY A 61 -15.37 14.97 -3.83
CA GLY A 61 -14.53 14.09 -3.01
C GLY A 61 -15.08 13.73 -1.63
N LYS A 62 -16.18 14.36 -1.19
CA LYS A 62 -16.79 14.08 0.14
C LYS A 62 -17.44 12.71 0.24
N ILE A 63 -17.72 12.07 -0.89
CA ILE A 63 -18.25 10.71 -0.93
C ILE A 63 -17.45 9.92 -1.96
N VAL A 64 -16.82 8.85 -1.49
CA VAL A 64 -16.10 7.90 -2.33
C VAL A 64 -16.88 6.60 -2.38
N ARG A 65 -17.09 6.07 -3.57
CA ARG A 65 -17.68 4.75 -3.79
C ARG A 65 -16.65 3.82 -4.37
N ILE A 66 -16.43 2.69 -3.71
CA ILE A 66 -15.50 1.66 -4.17
C ILE A 66 -16.32 0.41 -4.45
N SER A 67 -16.08 -0.21 -5.59
CA SER A 67 -16.72 -1.47 -5.97
C SER A 67 -15.71 -2.40 -6.60
N GLY A 68 -15.75 -3.66 -6.24
CA GLY A 68 -14.81 -4.65 -6.74
C GLY A 68 -15.32 -6.06 -6.48
N GLN A 69 -14.41 -7.01 -6.58
CA GLN A 69 -14.62 -8.37 -6.14
C GLN A 69 -13.63 -8.69 -5.04
N THR A 70 -14.02 -9.56 -4.11
CA THR A 70 -13.07 -10.17 -3.19
C THR A 70 -12.18 -11.15 -3.96
N ILE A 71 -11.12 -11.64 -3.33
CA ILE A 71 -10.25 -12.67 -3.93
C ILE A 71 -11.06 -13.94 -4.26
N GLU A 72 -12.05 -14.27 -3.42
CA GLU A 72 -12.98 -15.38 -3.63
C GLU A 72 -14.04 -15.12 -4.71
N GLY A 73 -14.00 -13.94 -5.34
CA GLY A 73 -14.88 -13.54 -6.43
C GLY A 73 -16.23 -12.95 -6.00
N PHE A 74 -16.42 -12.66 -4.71
CA PHE A 74 -17.66 -12.06 -4.22
C PHE A 74 -17.70 -10.57 -4.53
N PRO A 75 -18.71 -10.08 -5.28
CA PRO A 75 -18.77 -8.67 -5.59
C PRO A 75 -19.18 -7.87 -4.35
N TYR A 76 -18.52 -6.74 -4.14
CA TYR A 76 -18.81 -5.81 -3.04
C TYR A 76 -18.91 -4.37 -3.54
N ILE A 77 -19.57 -3.55 -2.74
CA ILE A 77 -19.62 -2.10 -2.93
C ILE A 77 -19.63 -1.39 -1.58
N THR A 78 -18.83 -0.34 -1.45
CA THR A 78 -18.76 0.51 -0.29
C THR A 78 -18.99 1.98 -0.67
N TYR A 79 -19.46 2.75 0.30
CA TYR A 79 -19.64 4.18 0.27
C TYR A 79 -19.01 4.77 1.53
N SER A 80 -17.93 5.53 1.34
CA SER A 80 -17.21 6.23 2.39
C SER A 80 -17.59 7.70 2.33
N LYS A 81 -18.19 8.20 3.41
CA LYS A 81 -18.50 9.63 3.55
C LYS A 81 -17.42 10.28 4.40
N ILE A 82 -16.75 11.28 3.83
CA ILE A 82 -15.65 12.01 4.46
C ILE A 82 -16.17 13.39 4.89
N VAL A 83 -16.21 13.65 6.19
CA VAL A 83 -16.61 14.94 6.77
C VAL A 83 -15.68 15.27 7.93
N ASP A 84 -14.96 16.39 7.83
CA ASP A 84 -14.06 16.90 8.88
C ASP A 84 -13.09 15.79 9.37
N GLU A 85 -12.37 15.17 8.42
CA GLU A 85 -11.40 14.07 8.63
C GLU A 85 -12.00 12.77 9.20
N LYS A 86 -13.30 12.73 9.49
CA LYS A 86 -14.00 11.50 9.87
C LYS A 86 -14.54 10.79 8.65
N VAL A 87 -14.15 9.52 8.50
CA VAL A 87 -14.63 8.65 7.44
C VAL A 87 -15.63 7.67 8.01
N LYS A 88 -16.88 7.78 7.54
CA LYS A 88 -17.91 6.80 7.85
C LYS A 88 -18.17 5.92 6.63
N THR A 89 -17.82 4.65 6.74
CA THR A 89 -17.96 3.68 5.64
C THR A 89 -19.17 2.79 5.84
N HIS A 90 -19.95 2.63 4.78
CA HIS A 90 -21.00 1.61 4.70
C HIS A 90 -20.76 0.76 3.47
N GLY A 91 -21.07 -0.53 3.55
CA GLY A 91 -20.88 -1.40 2.41
C GLY A 91 -21.75 -2.64 2.47
N ILE A 92 -21.85 -3.29 1.32
CA ILE A 92 -22.53 -4.57 1.15
C ILE A 92 -21.68 -5.49 0.28
N ILE A 93 -21.79 -6.78 0.51
CA ILE A 93 -21.16 -7.85 -0.27
C ILE A 93 -22.22 -8.87 -0.68
N TYR A 94 -22.09 -9.47 -1.86
CA TYR A 94 -22.99 -10.49 -2.34
C TYR A 94 -22.35 -11.88 -2.24
N VAL A 95 -22.87 -12.72 -1.35
CA VAL A 95 -22.33 -14.04 -1.04
C VAL A 95 -23.49 -15.05 -1.04
N GLY A 96 -23.31 -16.17 -1.74
CA GLY A 96 -24.27 -17.29 -1.69
C GLY A 96 -25.71 -16.90 -2.07
N GLY A 97 -25.89 -15.94 -2.97
CA GLY A 97 -27.21 -15.50 -3.42
C GLY A 97 -27.86 -14.38 -2.59
N LYS A 98 -27.18 -13.88 -1.54
CA LYS A 98 -27.73 -12.87 -0.61
C LYS A 98 -26.78 -11.68 -0.45
N PHE A 99 -27.35 -10.51 -0.16
CA PHE A 99 -26.58 -9.33 0.24
C PHE A 99 -26.35 -9.34 1.74
N LEU A 100 -25.08 -9.28 2.14
CA LEU A 100 -24.64 -9.15 3.53
C LEU A 100 -24.14 -7.73 3.76
N LYS A 101 -24.41 -7.19 4.95
CA LYS A 101 -23.91 -5.88 5.35
C LYS A 101 -22.46 -6.02 5.81
N LEU A 102 -21.61 -5.08 5.38
CA LEU A 102 -20.25 -4.99 5.86
C LEU A 102 -20.17 -4.16 7.14
N SER A 103 -19.33 -4.58 8.07
CA SER A 103 -18.95 -3.88 9.29
C SER A 103 -17.53 -3.34 9.15
N PHE A 104 -17.32 -2.10 9.55
CA PHE A 104 -16.01 -1.45 9.53
C PHE A 104 -15.72 -1.06 10.96
N VAL A 105 -14.69 -1.65 11.55
CA VAL A 105 -14.25 -1.28 12.90
C VAL A 105 -13.44 -0.01 12.76
N GLU A 106 -14.05 1.12 13.09
CA GLU A 106 -13.37 2.40 13.25
C GLU A 106 -12.59 2.32 14.57
N ASN A 107 -11.35 1.81 14.54
CA ASN A 107 -10.45 1.91 15.68
C ASN A 107 -10.02 3.37 15.83
N PHE A 108 -10.61 4.07 16.80
CA PHE A 108 -10.05 5.31 17.32
C PHE A 108 -8.81 4.93 18.14
N THR A 109 -7.63 5.19 17.59
CA THR A 109 -6.36 4.96 18.29
C THR A 109 -6.19 6.07 19.34
N GLU A 110 -6.23 5.73 20.63
CA GLU A 110 -5.76 6.60 21.72
C GLU A 110 -4.26 6.36 21.98
N GLU A 111 -3.50 7.43 21.76
CA GLU A 111 -2.17 7.87 22.25
C GLU A 111 -1.28 6.92 23.08
N ASN A 112 -0.14 6.52 22.50
CA ASN A 112 1.24 6.85 22.95
C ASN A 112 2.28 5.97 22.20
N ALA A 113 2.20 5.95 20.88
CA ALA A 113 3.37 5.80 20.03
C ALA A 113 3.44 7.10 19.24
N GLU A 114 4.62 7.72 19.15
CA GLU A 114 4.80 8.82 18.19
C GLU A 114 4.29 8.31 16.84
N GLU A 115 3.28 8.98 16.29
CA GLU A 115 2.65 8.58 15.05
C GLU A 115 3.66 8.85 13.92
N LYS A 116 4.40 7.81 13.55
CA LYS A 116 5.34 7.84 12.43
C LYS A 116 4.58 8.10 11.14
N GLU A 117 5.09 9.04 10.35
CA GLU A 117 4.51 9.36 9.05
C GLU A 117 4.73 8.20 8.06
N ASP A 118 3.81 8.00 7.11
CA ASP A 118 3.97 7.02 6.02
C ASP A 118 4.75 7.68 4.87
N ASP A 119 5.95 8.15 5.18
CA ASP A 119 6.83 8.92 4.30
C ASP A 119 7.98 8.06 3.74
N MET A 120 7.94 6.74 3.94
CA MET A 120 8.88 5.79 3.34
C MET A 120 8.24 5.00 2.20
N GLN A 121 9.01 4.76 1.13
CA GLN A 121 8.60 3.91 0.02
C GLN A 121 9.29 2.54 0.05
N ILE A 122 8.49 1.46 -0.04
CA ILE A 122 9.00 0.08 -0.20
C ILE A 122 8.82 -0.42 -1.65
N LEU A 123 9.95 -0.75 -2.28
CA LEU A 123 9.98 -1.45 -3.57
C LEU A 123 10.45 -2.90 -3.34
N VAL A 124 9.88 -3.83 -4.10
CA VAL A 124 10.12 -5.26 -3.90
C VAL A 124 10.29 -5.95 -5.25
N GLN A 125 11.34 -6.76 -5.37
CA GLN A 125 11.50 -7.76 -6.42
C GLN A 125 11.41 -9.14 -5.77
N TYR A 126 10.64 -10.06 -6.34
CA TYR A 126 10.42 -11.36 -5.70
C TYR A 126 10.07 -12.45 -6.70
N THR A 127 10.26 -13.69 -6.27
CA THR A 127 9.86 -14.89 -7.02
C THR A 127 8.35 -15.06 -6.94
N GLN A 128 7.62 -14.70 -8.00
CA GLN A 128 6.15 -14.77 -8.00
C GLN A 128 5.61 -16.22 -8.08
N ARG A 129 6.35 -17.13 -8.72
CA ARG A 129 5.95 -18.53 -8.91
C ARG A 129 7.12 -19.46 -8.64
N VAL A 130 6.89 -20.51 -7.86
CA VAL A 130 7.97 -21.39 -7.39
C VAL A 130 7.50 -22.84 -7.34
N TYR A 131 8.35 -23.77 -7.79
CA TYR A 131 8.06 -25.20 -7.67
C TYR A 131 8.53 -25.75 -6.32
N SER A 132 8.00 -26.91 -5.94
CA SER A 132 8.55 -27.69 -4.85
C SER A 132 10.05 -27.95 -5.03
N LYS A 133 10.79 -27.99 -3.92
CA LYS A 133 12.26 -28.07 -3.85
C LYS A 133 13.02 -26.84 -4.36
N GLN A 134 12.36 -25.71 -4.52
CA GLN A 134 13.02 -24.47 -4.92
C GLN A 134 12.90 -23.41 -3.82
N TYR A 135 13.74 -22.39 -3.91
CA TYR A 135 13.68 -21.23 -3.03
C TYR A 135 12.89 -20.12 -3.71
N ALA A 136 12.01 -19.47 -2.95
CA ALA A 136 11.43 -18.19 -3.33
C ALA A 136 12.28 -17.08 -2.72
N SER A 137 12.73 -16.15 -3.56
CA SER A 137 13.48 -14.97 -3.13
C SER A 137 12.56 -13.75 -2.96
N ILE A 138 12.91 -12.89 -2.01
CA ILE A 138 12.32 -11.58 -1.79
C ILE A 138 13.46 -10.58 -1.56
N GLU A 139 13.54 -9.57 -2.41
CA GLU A 139 14.46 -8.44 -2.31
C GLU A 139 13.65 -7.18 -2.05
N ILE A 140 13.94 -6.50 -0.95
CA ILE A 140 13.18 -5.37 -0.42
C ILE A 140 14.11 -4.17 -0.39
N LYS A 141 13.70 -3.07 -1.01
CA LYS A 141 14.49 -1.84 -1.02
C LYS A 141 13.65 -0.64 -0.60
N THR A 142 14.17 0.13 0.34
CA THR A 142 13.51 1.28 0.93
C THR A 142 14.07 2.59 0.37
N TYR A 143 13.19 3.56 0.14
CA TYR A 143 13.53 4.84 -0.47
C TYR A 143 12.79 6.00 0.17
N ASP A 144 13.43 7.17 0.11
CA ASP A 144 12.77 8.47 0.23
C ASP A 144 11.88 8.68 -1.02
N PRO A 145 10.55 8.83 -0.86
CA PRO A 145 9.60 8.97 -1.96
C PRO A 145 9.84 10.22 -2.81
N GLU A 146 10.43 11.28 -2.23
CA GLU A 146 10.77 12.50 -2.95
C GLU A 146 11.98 12.31 -3.87
N GLN A 147 12.86 11.36 -3.53
CA GLN A 147 14.07 11.04 -4.30
C GLN A 147 13.87 9.91 -5.31
N ASN A 148 12.96 8.96 -5.05
CA ASN A 148 12.60 7.89 -5.98
C ASN A 148 11.16 8.02 -6.52
N ARG A 149 10.85 9.16 -7.12
CA ARG A 149 9.51 9.46 -7.68
C ARG A 149 9.05 8.48 -8.76
N LEU A 150 9.99 7.83 -9.44
CA LEU A 150 9.71 6.88 -10.52
C LEU A 150 9.50 5.45 -10.02
N LYS A 151 9.63 5.18 -8.72
CA LYS A 151 9.50 3.84 -8.12
C LYS A 151 10.43 2.81 -8.78
N ASP A 152 11.65 3.22 -9.11
CA ASP A 152 12.65 2.35 -9.75
C ASP A 152 13.46 1.59 -8.69
N PHE A 153 13.37 0.27 -8.69
CA PHE A 153 14.09 -0.59 -7.75
C PHE A 153 15.62 -0.52 -7.95
N ASN A 154 16.09 -0.28 -9.18
CA ASN A 154 17.51 -0.32 -9.52
C ASN A 154 18.23 1.02 -9.26
N LEU A 155 17.52 1.99 -8.72
CA LEU A 155 18.03 3.33 -8.47
C LEU A 155 19.09 3.29 -7.36
N ASN A 156 20.25 3.94 -7.59
CA ASN A 156 21.42 3.83 -6.71
C ASN A 156 21.61 5.05 -5.80
N TYR A 157 20.54 5.80 -5.54
CA TYR A 157 20.53 6.98 -4.65
C TYR A 157 19.16 7.11 -3.98
N GLY A 158 19.03 7.96 -2.96
CA GLY A 158 17.77 8.18 -2.24
C GLY A 158 17.21 6.95 -1.51
N PHE A 159 18.03 5.89 -1.35
CA PHE A 159 17.68 4.71 -0.57
C PHE A 159 17.86 4.99 0.93
N LEU A 160 17.08 4.31 1.76
CA LEU A 160 17.11 4.46 3.22
C LEU A 160 17.78 3.25 3.85
N ASN A 161 18.90 3.45 4.54
CA ASN A 161 19.64 2.39 5.23
C ASN A 161 19.18 2.23 6.70
N ASN A 162 19.54 1.11 7.33
CA ASN A 162 19.21 0.81 8.73
C ASN A 162 17.71 0.85 9.05
N VAL A 163 16.86 0.58 8.04
CA VAL A 163 15.41 0.43 8.24
C VAL A 163 15.14 -1.00 8.71
N ASP A 164 14.38 -1.14 9.80
CA ASP A 164 13.93 -2.44 10.29
C ASP A 164 12.89 -3.04 9.33
N ILE A 165 13.15 -4.25 8.86
CA ILE A 165 12.29 -5.00 7.95
C ILE A 165 11.77 -6.24 8.67
N LYS A 166 10.45 -6.46 8.58
CA LYS A 166 9.77 -7.68 9.01
C LYS A 166 8.98 -8.27 7.85
N VAL A 167 9.32 -9.49 7.48
CA VAL A 167 8.62 -10.29 6.48
C VAL A 167 7.89 -11.43 7.17
N VAL A 168 6.60 -11.59 6.88
CA VAL A 168 5.78 -12.72 7.33
C VAL A 168 5.14 -13.34 6.09
N VAL A 169 5.25 -14.65 5.96
CA VAL A 169 4.67 -15.44 4.89
C VAL A 169 3.63 -16.36 5.51
N LEU A 170 2.40 -16.27 5.03
CA LEU A 170 1.27 -17.07 5.47
C LEU A 170 0.85 -18.04 4.36
N ASP A 171 0.44 -19.24 4.74
CA ASP A 171 -0.22 -20.18 3.83
C ASP A 171 -1.71 -19.82 3.59
N GLU A 172 -2.43 -20.65 2.81
CA GLU A 172 -3.86 -20.44 2.55
C GLU A 172 -4.76 -20.59 3.80
N ASN A 173 -4.25 -21.21 4.87
CA ASN A 173 -4.95 -21.35 6.15
C ASN A 173 -4.68 -20.17 7.09
N ASN A 174 -3.88 -19.19 6.66
CA ASN A 174 -3.33 -18.09 7.48
C ASN A 174 -2.37 -18.56 8.58
N GLU A 175 -1.77 -19.74 8.43
CA GLU A 175 -0.70 -20.22 9.29
C GLU A 175 0.64 -19.66 8.83
N GLU A 176 1.52 -19.32 9.77
CA GLU A 176 2.85 -18.81 9.43
C GLU A 176 3.68 -19.92 8.77
N PHE A 177 3.97 -19.72 7.49
CA PHE A 177 4.83 -20.60 6.71
C PHE A 177 6.31 -20.22 6.86
N TYR A 178 6.61 -18.92 6.90
CA TYR A 178 7.96 -18.40 7.05
C TYR A 178 7.94 -16.98 7.64
N SER A 179 8.99 -16.61 8.38
CA SER A 179 9.21 -15.24 8.78
C SER A 179 10.70 -14.89 8.79
N ALA A 180 10.99 -13.62 8.51
CA ALA A 180 12.33 -13.06 8.56
C ALA A 180 12.29 -11.64 9.10
N THR A 181 13.31 -11.29 9.87
CA THR A 181 13.55 -9.92 10.34
C THR A 181 15.00 -9.53 10.10
N GLY A 182 15.24 -8.24 9.91
CA GLY A 182 16.57 -7.68 9.82
C GLY A 182 16.55 -6.21 9.45
N VAL A 183 17.71 -5.65 9.14
CA VAL A 183 17.85 -4.23 8.78
C VAL A 183 18.35 -4.08 7.35
N THR A 184 17.95 -3.00 6.68
CA THR A 184 18.48 -2.67 5.35
C THR A 184 19.96 -2.30 5.41
N ASN A 185 20.72 -2.75 4.40
CA ASN A 185 22.15 -2.49 4.30
C ASN A 185 22.48 -1.06 3.83
N GLU A 186 23.76 -0.76 3.57
CA GLU A 186 24.23 0.54 3.08
C GLU A 186 23.65 1.00 1.73
N LYS A 187 22.86 0.15 1.05
CA LYS A 187 22.13 0.47 -0.19
C LYS A 187 20.61 0.47 0.01
N GLY A 188 20.14 0.46 1.26
CA GLY A 188 18.73 0.34 1.62
C GLY A 188 18.10 -0.98 1.20
N LEU A 189 18.90 -2.03 1.01
CA LEU A 189 18.45 -3.36 0.55
C LEU A 189 18.42 -4.36 1.71
N PHE A 190 17.35 -5.15 1.77
CA PHE A 190 17.20 -6.34 2.58
C PHE A 190 16.78 -7.51 1.70
N GLU A 191 17.43 -8.67 1.86
CA GLU A 191 17.20 -9.85 1.03
C GLU A 191 16.88 -11.03 1.93
N THR A 192 15.86 -11.80 1.54
CA THR A 192 15.52 -13.05 2.21
C THR A 192 15.03 -14.10 1.22
N GLU A 193 15.21 -15.36 1.57
CA GLU A 193 14.75 -16.50 0.80
C GLU A 193 14.13 -17.56 1.71
N PHE A 194 13.15 -18.27 1.17
CA PHE A 194 12.50 -19.37 1.88
C PHE A 194 12.29 -20.57 0.96
N TYR A 195 12.41 -21.77 1.53
CA TYR A 195 12.39 -23.02 0.78
C TYR A 195 10.98 -23.60 0.68
N ILE A 196 10.58 -24.05 -0.51
CA ILE A 196 9.33 -24.77 -0.75
C ILE A 196 9.58 -26.29 -0.62
N PRO A 197 8.93 -26.99 0.33
CA PRO A 197 9.09 -28.44 0.51
C PRO A 197 8.77 -29.30 -0.73
N GLU A 198 9.33 -30.51 -0.79
CA GLU A 198 9.21 -31.45 -1.91
C GLU A 198 7.78 -31.86 -2.28
N ARG A 199 6.88 -31.91 -1.30
CA ARG A 199 5.47 -32.30 -1.49
C ARG A 199 4.53 -31.17 -1.12
N TYR A 200 4.98 -29.94 -1.32
CA TYR A 200 4.17 -28.78 -1.02
C TYR A 200 3.02 -28.67 -2.02
N PRO A 201 1.78 -28.44 -1.58
CA PRO A 201 0.64 -28.31 -2.48
C PRO A 201 0.80 -27.09 -3.39
N GLN A 202 -0.01 -27.06 -4.45
CA GLN A 202 -0.23 -25.84 -5.19
C GLN A 202 -1.14 -24.94 -4.36
N GLU A 203 -0.63 -23.79 -3.96
CA GLU A 203 -1.33 -22.83 -3.11
C GLU A 203 -0.77 -21.41 -3.30
N THR A 204 -1.47 -20.44 -2.74
CA THR A 204 -1.06 -19.04 -2.71
C THR A 204 -0.53 -18.66 -1.33
N LEU A 205 0.77 -18.37 -1.25
CA LEU A 205 1.38 -17.81 -0.07
C LEU A 205 1.18 -16.29 -0.05
N THR A 206 0.71 -15.76 1.07
CA THR A 206 0.56 -14.31 1.30
C THR A 206 1.76 -13.78 2.05
N ILE A 207 2.42 -12.76 1.52
CA ILE A 207 3.61 -12.17 2.10
C ILE A 207 3.29 -10.75 2.54
N THR A 208 3.50 -10.48 3.83
CA THR A 208 3.41 -9.15 4.42
C THR A 208 4.81 -8.66 4.77
N ILE A 209 5.16 -7.49 4.25
CA ILE A 209 6.42 -6.81 4.50
C ILE A 209 6.10 -5.53 5.26
N ASN A 210 6.73 -5.33 6.41
CA ASN A 210 6.68 -4.08 7.14
C ASN A 210 8.10 -3.51 7.19
N ALA A 211 8.23 -2.22 6.91
CA ALA A 211 9.44 -1.46 7.08
C ALA A 211 9.19 -0.35 8.11
N GLU A 212 10.12 -0.15 9.02
CA GLU A 212 10.01 0.84 10.08
C GLU A 212 11.40 1.40 10.41
N ASP A 213 11.52 2.71 10.55
CA ASP A 213 12.69 3.35 11.18
C ASP A 213 12.22 4.26 12.31
N ASP A 214 13.07 5.12 12.86
CA ASP A 214 12.71 5.97 14.00
C ASP A 214 11.58 6.97 13.69
N ASP A 215 11.43 7.40 12.43
CA ASP A 215 10.55 8.50 12.04
C ASP A 215 9.39 8.04 11.13
N SER A 216 9.54 6.89 10.48
CA SER A 216 8.73 6.43 9.37
C SER A 216 8.32 4.96 9.47
N LYS A 217 7.21 4.61 8.84
CA LYS A 217 6.78 3.22 8.62
C LYS A 217 6.16 3.07 7.25
N SER A 218 6.25 1.87 6.68
CA SER A 218 5.55 1.50 5.45
C SER A 218 5.26 0.00 5.42
N SER A 219 4.26 -0.42 4.64
CA SER A 219 3.88 -1.83 4.52
C SER A 219 3.55 -2.23 3.10
N LYS A 220 3.75 -3.50 2.77
CA LYS A 220 3.44 -4.06 1.45
C LYS A 220 3.01 -5.50 1.55
N ILE A 221 1.95 -5.84 0.83
CA ILE A 221 1.43 -7.20 0.72
C ILE A 221 1.62 -7.70 -0.72
N LEU A 222 2.07 -8.94 -0.87
CA LEU A 222 2.27 -9.60 -2.16
C LEU A 222 2.00 -11.11 -2.07
N GLN A 223 1.95 -11.78 -3.22
CA GLN A 223 1.56 -13.19 -3.31
C GLN A 223 2.59 -14.02 -4.07
N VAL A 224 2.90 -15.21 -3.55
CA VAL A 224 3.75 -16.21 -4.21
C VAL A 224 2.94 -17.47 -4.46
N PHE A 225 2.92 -17.94 -5.70
CA PHE A 225 2.20 -19.15 -6.07
C PHE A 225 3.15 -20.35 -6.07
N THR A 226 2.88 -21.32 -5.20
CA THR A 226 3.55 -22.61 -5.26
C THR A 226 2.89 -23.43 -6.37
N LEU A 227 3.69 -24.05 -7.23
CA LEU A 227 3.20 -24.80 -8.40
C LEU A 227 3.12 -26.32 -8.16
N GLY A 228 3.44 -26.76 -6.94
CA GLY A 228 3.61 -28.17 -6.61
C GLY A 228 4.89 -28.78 -7.17
N ALA A 229 4.91 -30.11 -7.29
CA ALA A 229 6.05 -30.83 -7.84
C ALA A 229 6.26 -30.51 -9.33
N ILE A 230 7.53 -30.49 -9.75
CA ILE A 230 7.87 -30.42 -11.18
C ILE A 230 7.32 -31.68 -11.85
N PRO A 231 6.51 -31.57 -12.92
CA PRO A 231 6.00 -32.75 -13.62
C PRO A 231 7.16 -33.55 -14.21
N ASP A 232 7.21 -34.86 -13.93
CA ASP A 232 8.14 -35.78 -14.57
C ASP A 232 7.79 -35.86 -16.07
N ASN A 233 8.64 -35.31 -16.93
CA ASN A 233 8.47 -35.34 -18.39
C ASN A 233 8.49 -36.75 -19.02
N ASP A 234 8.55 -37.82 -18.22
CA ASP A 234 8.66 -39.21 -18.68
C ASP A 234 7.32 -39.94 -18.85
N SER A 235 6.19 -39.27 -18.66
CA SER A 235 4.86 -39.85 -18.93
C SER A 235 4.23 -39.24 -20.18
N SER A 236 4.71 -39.67 -21.35
CA SER A 236 3.93 -39.59 -22.60
C SER A 236 2.94 -40.77 -22.66
N PRO A 237 1.78 -40.61 -23.33
CA PRO A 237 0.58 -41.45 -23.21
C PRO A 237 0.75 -42.93 -23.57
#